data_AF-A0A6H2NHX2-F1
#
_entry.id   AF-A0A6H2NHX2-F1
#
_cell.length_a   1.000
_cell.length_b   1.000
_cell.length_c   1.000
_cell.angle_alpha   90.00
_cell.angle_beta   90.00
_cell.angle_gamma   90.00
#
_symmetry.space_group_name_H-M   'P 1'
#
loop_
_entity.id
_entity.type
_entity.pdbx_description
1 polymer ?
#
loop_
_entity_poly.entity_id
_entity_poly.type
_entity_poly.pdbx_seq_one_letter_code
_entity_poly.pdbx_strand_id
1 'polypeptide(L)'
;MSKSQWKAIALSLLFSLSLTLLSLGFLVFPQKSSAQITSVSEISDVAPEAWYFQALQSLVENYGLFQAYSDRTFRANQPSTRAEVATLIAGAMDLISSLATHSSFPGEDLDLMRHLQAELAAEINTLRLRQEAAESELIELEHELFGQPW
;
A
#
# COMPACT_ATOMS: atom_id res chain seq x y z
N MET A 1 -31.38 -26.26 -41.32
CA MET A 1 -30.75 -25.95 -40.01
C MET A 1 -31.85 -25.59 -39.01
N SER A 2 -31.98 -26.32 -37.90
CA SER A 2 -33.10 -26.12 -36.96
C SER A 2 -32.91 -24.86 -36.09
N LYS A 3 -33.99 -24.29 -35.56
CA LYS A 3 -33.94 -23.12 -34.66
C LYS A 3 -33.02 -23.36 -33.44
N SER A 4 -32.83 -24.60 -33.02
CA SER A 4 -31.90 -24.98 -31.95
C SER A 4 -30.42 -24.85 -32.33
N GLN A 5 -30.07 -25.12 -33.60
CA GLN A 5 -28.70 -24.99 -34.10
C GLN A 5 -28.25 -23.53 -34.16
N TRP A 6 -29.15 -22.62 -34.56
CA TRP A 6 -28.88 -21.17 -34.58
C TRP A 6 -28.63 -20.60 -33.19
N LYS A 7 -29.34 -21.09 -32.17
CA LYS A 7 -29.13 -20.69 -30.77
C LYS A 7 -27.75 -21.14 -30.26
N ALA A 8 -27.34 -22.36 -30.58
CA ALA A 8 -26.04 -22.89 -30.17
C ALA A 8 -24.87 -22.10 -30.78
N ILE A 9 -24.96 -21.74 -32.06
CA ILE A 9 -23.95 -20.93 -32.76
C ILE A 9 -23.90 -19.50 -32.20
N ALA A 10 -25.06 -18.89 -31.91
CA ALA A 10 -25.11 -17.56 -31.31
C ALA A 10 -24.48 -17.55 -29.89
N LEU A 11 -24.72 -18.60 -29.10
CA LEU A 11 -24.19 -18.69 -27.74
C LEU A 11 -22.67 -18.92 -27.73
N SER A 12 -22.12 -19.72 -28.66
CA SER A 12 -20.67 -19.92 -28.76
C SER A 12 -19.95 -18.67 -29.27
N LEU A 13 -20.57 -17.91 -30.19
CA LEU A 13 -20.05 -16.63 -30.64
C LEU A 13 -20.03 -15.58 -29.53
N LEU A 14 -21.09 -15.51 -28.71
CA LEU A 14 -21.14 -14.60 -27.55
C LEU A 14 -20.13 -14.98 -26.47
N PHE A 15 -19.94 -16.28 -26.24
CA PHE A 15 -18.95 -16.77 -25.28
C PHE A 15 -17.52 -16.48 -25.75
N SER A 16 -17.22 -16.68 -27.03
CA SER A 16 -15.93 -16.34 -27.63
C SER A 16 -15.68 -14.82 -27.66
N LEU A 17 -16.73 -14.01 -27.89
CA LEU A 17 -16.66 -12.55 -27.84
C LEU A 17 -16.37 -12.03 -26.42
N SER A 18 -16.97 -12.65 -25.39
CA SER A 18 -16.67 -12.35 -23.98
C SER A 18 -15.23 -12.73 -23.62
N LEU A 19 -14.76 -13.90 -24.07
CA LEU A 19 -13.41 -14.39 -23.78
C LEU A 19 -12.32 -13.54 -24.46
N THR A 20 -12.61 -13.03 -25.67
CA THR A 20 -11.71 -12.10 -26.39
C THR A 20 -11.72 -10.69 -25.79
N LEU A 21 -12.87 -10.19 -25.31
CA LEU A 21 -12.95 -8.93 -24.58
C LEU A 21 -12.20 -8.98 -23.24
N LEU A 22 -12.25 -10.12 -22.54
CA LEU A 22 -11.50 -10.32 -21.29
C LEU A 22 -9.98 -10.34 -21.52
N SER A 23 -9.52 -10.90 -22.64
CA SER A 23 -8.10 -10.89 -23.03
C SER A 23 -7.61 -9.50 -23.47
N LEU A 24 -8.48 -8.67 -24.07
CA LEU A 24 -8.12 -7.30 -24.47
C LEU A 24 -8.07 -6.33 -23.28
N GLY A 25 -8.87 -6.57 -22.24
CA GLY A 25 -8.86 -5.78 -21.00
C GLY A 25 -7.59 -5.97 -20.14
N PHE A 26 -6.85 -7.05 -20.35
CA PHE A 26 -5.60 -7.34 -19.62
C PHE A 26 -4.37 -6.61 -20.20
N LEU A 27 -4.49 -6.00 -21.39
CA LEU A 27 -3.36 -5.42 -22.15
C LEU A 27 -3.19 -3.89 -21.99
N VAL A 28 -4.00 -3.22 -21.16
CA VAL A 28 -3.92 -1.76 -20.93
C VAL A 28 -3.77 -1.43 -19.43
N PHE A 29 -3.11 -2.29 -18.67
CA PHE A 29 -2.41 -1.79 -17.48
C PHE A 29 -1.05 -1.31 -17.96
N PRO A 30 -0.79 0.01 -18.05
CA PRO A 30 0.57 0.47 -18.17
C PRO A 30 1.31 -0.06 -16.96
N GLN A 31 2.17 -1.06 -17.16
CA GLN A 31 3.27 -1.34 -16.27
C GLN A 31 4.06 -0.04 -16.22
N LYS A 32 3.83 0.75 -15.16
CA LYS A 32 4.61 1.95 -14.89
C LYS A 32 6.01 1.45 -14.59
N SER A 33 6.81 1.27 -15.65
CA SER A 33 8.25 1.14 -15.55
C SER A 33 8.76 2.53 -15.19
N SER A 34 8.55 2.95 -13.95
CA SER A 34 9.43 3.92 -13.31
C SER A 34 10.80 3.26 -13.31
N ALA A 35 11.82 3.99 -13.76
CA ALA A 35 13.21 3.61 -13.53
C ALA A 35 13.32 3.21 -12.06
N GLN A 36 13.44 1.91 -11.80
CA GLN A 36 13.44 1.38 -10.45
C GLN A 36 14.78 1.78 -9.87
N ILE A 37 14.74 2.73 -8.94
CA ILE A 37 15.92 3.11 -8.17
C ILE A 37 16.21 1.91 -7.27
N THR A 38 17.26 1.19 -7.58
CA THR A 38 17.64 -0.04 -6.87
C THR A 38 18.71 0.20 -5.82
N SER A 39 19.19 1.44 -5.64
CA SER A 39 20.11 1.81 -4.58
C SER A 39 19.70 3.08 -3.86
N VAL A 40 19.86 3.09 -2.54
CA VAL A 40 19.62 4.29 -1.72
C VAL A 40 20.59 5.41 -2.04
N SER A 41 21.77 5.09 -2.57
CA SER A 41 22.76 6.07 -3.02
C SER A 41 22.29 6.94 -4.20
N GLU A 42 21.24 6.52 -4.91
CA GLU A 42 20.63 7.28 -6.00
C GLU A 42 19.50 8.22 -5.54
N ILE A 43 19.15 8.18 -4.25
CA ILE A 43 18.13 9.04 -3.64
C ILE A 43 18.81 10.32 -3.13
N SER A 44 18.41 11.46 -3.70
CA SER A 44 19.15 12.72 -3.62
C SER A 44 19.13 13.43 -2.25
N ASP A 45 18.13 13.16 -1.42
CA ASP A 45 17.91 13.81 -0.11
C ASP A 45 18.20 12.87 1.08
N VAL A 46 18.89 11.75 0.83
CA VAL A 46 19.23 10.77 1.87
C VAL A 46 20.73 10.84 2.17
N ALA A 47 21.05 11.34 3.37
CA ALA A 47 22.43 11.36 3.86
C ALA A 47 22.86 9.99 4.41
N PRO A 48 24.08 9.51 4.14
CA PRO A 48 24.62 8.27 4.72
C PRO A 48 24.59 8.22 6.26
N GLU A 49 24.67 9.37 6.91
CA GLU A 49 24.65 9.50 8.37
C GLU A 49 23.23 9.56 8.96
N ALA A 50 22.19 9.56 8.11
CA ALA A 50 20.82 9.63 8.57
C ALA A 50 20.45 8.38 9.38
N TRP A 51 19.75 8.58 10.51
CA TRP A 51 19.34 7.47 11.39
C TRP A 51 18.46 6.42 10.68
N TYR A 52 17.75 6.80 9.62
CA TYR A 52 16.90 5.94 8.82
C TYR A 52 17.61 5.31 7.60
N PHE A 53 18.88 5.66 7.34
CA PHE A 53 19.61 5.23 6.15
C PHE A 53 19.64 3.71 6.00
N GLN A 54 20.02 3.01 7.08
CA GLN A 54 20.15 1.55 7.07
C GLN A 54 18.81 0.83 6.87
N ALA A 55 17.73 1.37 7.44
CA ALA A 55 16.38 0.85 7.27
C ALA A 55 15.91 1.02 5.81
N LEU A 56 16.13 2.21 5.25
CA LEU A 56 15.78 2.51 3.86
C LEU A 56 16.61 1.66 2.89
N GLN A 57 17.90 1.47 3.17
CA GLN A 57 18.78 0.61 2.37
C GLN A 57 18.25 -0.82 2.33
N SER A 58 17.86 -1.37 3.47
CA SER A 58 17.28 -2.70 3.54
C SER A 58 15.99 -2.79 2.71
N LEU A 59 15.10 -1.80 2.81
CA LEU A 59 13.83 -1.80 2.07
C LEU A 59 14.03 -1.74 0.55
N VAL A 60 14.94 -0.90 0.07
CA VAL A 60 15.19 -0.67 -1.36
C VAL A 60 16.00 -1.81 -1.95
N GLU A 61 17.15 -2.13 -1.35
CA GLU A 61 18.16 -2.99 -1.95
C GLU A 61 17.87 -4.48 -1.70
N ASN A 62 17.41 -4.83 -0.51
CA ASN A 62 17.19 -6.24 -0.15
C ASN A 62 15.76 -6.72 -0.45
N TYR A 63 14.77 -5.83 -0.30
CA TYR A 63 13.36 -6.22 -0.37
C TYR A 63 12.58 -5.60 -1.54
N GLY A 64 13.13 -4.61 -2.23
CA GLY A 64 12.46 -3.92 -3.34
C GLY A 64 11.13 -3.27 -2.95
N LEU A 65 10.91 -2.98 -1.66
CA LEU A 65 9.63 -2.56 -1.11
C LEU A 65 9.36 -1.05 -1.25
N PHE A 66 10.40 -0.29 -1.58
CA PHE A 66 10.34 1.16 -1.61
C PHE A 66 10.70 1.68 -2.99
N GLN A 67 9.88 2.61 -3.48
CA GLN A 67 10.17 3.40 -4.67
C GLN A 67 10.25 4.86 -4.26
N ALA A 68 11.38 5.50 -4.55
CA ALA A 68 11.51 6.93 -4.32
C ALA A 68 10.52 7.70 -5.19
N TYR A 69 10.23 8.95 -4.81
CA TYR A 69 9.40 9.84 -5.61
C TYR A 69 10.02 10.03 -7.00
N SER A 70 9.20 10.45 -7.98
CA SER A 70 9.64 10.63 -9.37
C SER A 70 10.78 11.65 -9.53
N ASP A 71 10.96 12.53 -8.56
CA ASP A 71 12.04 13.51 -8.47
C ASP A 71 13.31 12.96 -7.77
N ARG A 72 13.35 11.66 -7.46
CA ARG A 72 14.45 10.96 -6.76
C ARG A 72 14.66 11.46 -5.33
N THR A 73 13.56 11.69 -4.61
CA THR A 73 13.58 12.06 -3.19
C THR A 73 12.88 11.03 -2.30
N PHE A 74 13.19 11.01 -1.01
CA PHE A 74 12.56 10.21 0.04
C PHE A 74 11.62 11.05 0.93
N ARG A 75 11.99 12.31 1.18
CA ARG A 75 11.21 13.30 1.94
C ARG A 75 10.91 12.89 3.38
N ALA A 76 11.92 12.39 4.10
CA ALA A 76 11.79 11.86 5.47
C ALA A 76 11.09 12.78 6.48
N ASN A 77 11.24 14.10 6.32
CA ASN A 77 10.70 15.11 7.25
C ASN A 77 9.34 15.68 6.80
N GLN A 78 8.77 15.18 5.70
CA GLN A 78 7.45 15.61 5.24
C GLN A 78 6.35 14.67 5.74
N PRO A 79 5.14 15.20 6.01
CA PRO A 79 4.01 14.36 6.33
C PRO A 79 3.64 13.48 5.12
N SER A 80 3.57 12.17 5.33
CA SER A 80 3.09 11.22 4.33
C SER A 80 1.57 11.19 4.30
N THR A 81 1.01 10.87 3.13
CA THR A 81 -0.43 10.65 2.99
C THR A 81 -0.83 9.28 3.56
N ARG A 82 -2.09 9.15 4.02
CA ARG A 82 -2.63 7.85 4.44
C ARG A 82 -2.56 6.80 3.33
N ALA A 83 -2.69 7.22 2.08
CA ALA A 83 -2.62 6.33 0.92
C ALA A 83 -1.21 5.77 0.71
N GLU A 84 -0.18 6.60 0.79
CA GLU A 84 1.23 6.15 0.66
C GLU A 84 1.60 5.14 1.74
N VAL A 85 1.19 5.39 2.98
CA VAL A 85 1.41 4.46 4.10
C VAL A 85 0.66 3.15 3.87
N ALA A 86 -0.59 3.20 3.41
CA ALA A 86 -1.38 2.00 3.12
C ALA A 86 -0.76 1.14 2.02
N THR A 87 -0.23 1.76 0.96
CA THR A 87 0.47 1.04 -0.12
C THR A 87 1.74 0.37 0.38
N LEU A 88 2.53 1.07 1.21
CA LEU A 88 3.75 0.51 1.80
C LEU A 88 3.45 -0.70 2.70
N ILE A 89 2.43 -0.59 3.56
CA ILE A 89 2.00 -1.68 4.45
C ILE A 89 1.48 -2.86 3.63
N ALA A 90 0.64 -2.62 2.62
CA ALA A 90 0.13 -3.68 1.76
C ALA A 90 1.27 -4.45 1.07
N GLY A 91 2.24 -3.73 0.49
CA GLY A 91 3.43 -4.35 -0.10
C GLY A 91 4.24 -5.16 0.91
N ALA A 92 4.39 -4.67 2.15
CA ALA A 92 5.10 -5.40 3.21
C ALA A 92 4.38 -6.71 3.57
N MET A 93 3.06 -6.69 3.63
CA MET A 93 2.27 -7.91 3.88
C MET A 93 2.41 -8.93 2.75
N ASP A 94 2.40 -8.48 1.49
CA ASP A 94 2.61 -9.35 0.33
C ASP A 94 4.00 -10.00 0.36
N LEU A 95 5.04 -9.21 0.68
CA LEU A 95 6.40 -9.71 0.85
C LEU A 95 6.47 -10.77 1.95
N ILE A 96 5.91 -10.49 3.13
CA ILE A 96 5.87 -11.44 4.25
C ILE A 96 5.17 -12.74 3.83
N SER A 97 4.02 -12.65 3.15
CA SER A 97 3.31 -13.83 2.67
C SER A 97 4.15 -14.63 1.66
N SER A 98 4.89 -13.95 0.79
CA SER A 98 5.80 -14.59 -0.18
C SER A 98 6.97 -15.30 0.50
N LEU A 99 7.54 -14.71 1.56
CA LEU A 99 8.59 -15.35 2.35
C LEU A 99 8.02 -16.53 3.15
N ALA A 100 6.82 -16.38 3.71
CA ALA A 100 6.15 -17.42 4.50
C ALA A 100 5.83 -18.69 3.72
N THR A 101 5.69 -18.57 2.41
CA THR A 101 5.51 -19.73 1.51
C THR A 101 6.82 -20.44 1.15
N HIS A 102 7.98 -19.78 1.32
CA HIS A 102 9.30 -20.30 0.93
C HIS A 102 10.18 -20.72 2.12
N SER A 103 10.04 -20.09 3.28
CA SER A 103 10.67 -20.52 4.52
C SER A 103 9.63 -21.17 5.42
N SER A 104 9.91 -22.38 5.90
CA SER A 104 9.12 -23.00 6.94
C SER A 104 9.32 -22.19 8.22
N PHE A 105 8.45 -21.18 8.41
CA PHE A 105 8.46 -20.40 9.65
C PHE A 105 8.05 -21.30 10.80
N PRO A 106 8.80 -21.32 11.91
CA PRO A 106 8.30 -21.89 13.15
C PRO A 106 6.98 -21.19 13.51
N GLY A 107 5.96 -21.95 13.91
CA GLY A 107 4.63 -21.39 14.19
C GLY A 107 4.62 -20.26 15.24
N GLU A 108 5.65 -20.19 16.08
CA GLU A 108 5.90 -19.13 17.07
C GLU A 108 6.00 -17.73 16.42
N ASP A 109 6.69 -17.60 15.28
CA ASP A 109 6.89 -16.29 14.63
C ASP A 109 5.57 -15.72 14.10
N LEU A 110 4.67 -16.58 13.61
CA LEU A 110 3.33 -16.17 13.15
C LEU A 110 2.45 -15.68 14.30
N ASP A 111 2.59 -16.27 15.48
CA ASP A 111 1.86 -15.85 16.67
C ASP A 111 2.37 -14.50 17.19
N LEU A 112 3.70 -14.28 17.17
CA LEU A 112 4.30 -12.98 17.50
C LEU A 112 3.86 -11.88 16.52
N MET A 113 3.86 -12.16 15.21
CA MET A 113 3.39 -11.20 14.22
C MET A 113 1.91 -10.85 14.40
N ARG A 114 1.07 -11.84 14.71
CA ARG A 114 -0.36 -11.62 14.98
C ARG A 114 -0.57 -10.80 16.25
N HIS A 115 0.25 -11.02 17.27
CA HIS A 115 0.24 -10.24 18.49
C HIS A 115 0.60 -8.78 18.24
N LEU A 116 1.73 -8.53 17.54
CA LEU A 116 2.15 -7.17 17.17
C LEU A 116 1.12 -6.45 16.29
N GLN A 117 0.47 -7.16 15.37
CA GLN A 117 -0.63 -6.60 14.57
C GLN A 117 -1.83 -6.18 15.45
N ALA A 118 -2.16 -6.98 16.47
CA ALA A 118 -3.23 -6.66 17.40
C ALA A 118 -2.88 -5.45 18.28
N GLU A 119 -1.64 -5.35 18.75
CA GLU A 119 -1.14 -4.19 19.49
C GLU A 119 -1.18 -2.91 18.65
N LEU A 120 -0.71 -2.98 17.40
CA LEU A 120 -0.74 -1.83 16.49
C LEU A 120 -2.18 -1.37 16.20
N ALA A 121 -3.10 -2.30 15.98
CA ALA A 121 -4.50 -1.98 15.74
C ALA A 121 -5.14 -1.31 16.97
N ALA A 122 -4.81 -1.80 18.17
CA ALA A 122 -5.25 -1.19 19.41
C ALA A 122 -4.70 0.24 19.57
N GLU A 123 -3.41 0.44 19.30
CA GLU A 123 -2.76 1.74 19.41
C GLU A 123 -3.27 2.76 18.38
N ILE A 124 -3.62 2.32 17.17
CA ILE A 124 -4.26 3.20 16.19
C ILE A 124 -5.63 3.68 16.70
N ASN A 125 -6.38 2.80 17.35
CA ASN A 125 -7.68 3.17 17.91
C ASN A 125 -7.54 4.16 19.08
N THR A 126 -6.55 3.97 19.96
CA THR A 126 -6.29 4.92 21.05
C THR A 126 -5.87 6.29 20.53
N LEU A 127 -4.99 6.34 19.53
CA LEU A 127 -4.56 7.59 18.90
C LEU A 127 -5.72 8.32 18.21
N ARG A 128 -6.61 7.59 17.54
CA ARG A 128 -7.81 8.16 16.94
C ARG A 128 -8.73 8.81 17.99
N LEU A 129 -8.98 8.13 19.10
CA LEU A 129 -9.82 8.68 20.18
C LEU A 129 -9.19 9.93 20.81
N ARG A 130 -7.85 9.97 20.93
CA ARG A 130 -7.14 11.17 21.38
C ARG A 130 -7.25 12.32 20.38
N GLN A 131 -7.20 12.03 19.08
CA GLN A 131 -7.41 13.04 18.04
C GLN A 131 -8.83 13.60 18.12
N GLU A 132 -9.85 12.75 18.22
CA GLU A 132 -11.25 13.19 18.35
C GLU A 132 -11.45 14.05 19.61
N ALA A 133 -10.81 13.69 20.74
CA ALA A 133 -10.84 14.49 21.96
C ALA A 133 -10.16 15.86 21.79
N ALA A 134 -8.97 15.91 21.19
CA ALA A 134 -8.25 17.15 20.94
C ALA A 134 -8.98 18.07 19.95
N GLU A 135 -9.64 17.51 18.93
CA GLU A 135 -10.48 18.25 17.99
C GLU A 135 -11.71 18.84 18.71
N SER A 136 -12.32 18.10 19.64
CA SER A 136 -13.46 18.61 20.41
C SER A 136 -13.07 19.76 21.36
N GLU A 137 -11.91 19.66 22.01
CA GLU A 137 -11.37 20.73 22.88
C GLU A 137 -11.04 21.99 22.06
N LEU A 138 -10.53 21.81 20.84
CA LEU A 138 -10.30 22.93 19.92
C LEU A 138 -11.60 23.63 19.54
N ILE A 139 -12.65 22.87 19.18
CA ILE A 139 -13.97 23.44 18.84
C ILE A 139 -14.57 24.18 20.03
N GLU A 140 -14.41 23.65 21.25
CA GLU A 140 -14.89 24.30 22.48
C GLU A 140 -14.16 25.62 22.74
N LEU A 141 -12.82 25.63 22.66
CA LEU A 141 -12.01 26.84 22.81
C LEU A 141 -12.31 27.87 21.70
N GLU A 142 -12.50 27.44 20.46
CA GLU A 142 -12.86 28.32 19.36
C GLU A 142 -14.26 28.92 19.54
N HIS A 143 -15.21 28.13 20.03
CA HIS A 143 -16.54 28.62 20.36
C HIS A 143 -16.52 29.65 21.50
N GLU A 144 -15.71 29.43 22.55
CA GLU A 144 -15.54 30.40 23.63
C GLU A 144 -14.84 31.70 23.18
N LEU A 145 -13.85 31.59 22.29
CA LEU A 145 -13.03 32.74 21.85
C LEU A 145 -13.65 33.54 20.71
N PHE A 146 -14.34 32.89 19.77
CA PHE A 146 -14.80 33.50 18.52
C PHE A 146 -16.30 33.30 18.24
N GLY A 147 -16.99 32.45 19.01
CA GLY A 147 -18.43 32.28 18.95
C GLY A 147 -18.99 31.52 17.74
N GLN A 148 -18.16 31.04 16.79
CA GLN A 148 -18.59 30.21 15.65
C GLN A 148 -17.42 29.35 15.11
N PRO A 149 -17.65 28.06 14.75
CA PRO A 149 -16.67 27.23 14.04
C PRO A 149 -16.67 27.50 12.51
N TRP A 150 -15.55 27.25 11.83
CA TRP A 150 -15.34 27.43 10.38
C TRP A 150 -15.92 26.29 9.51
#